data_AF-A0AAE4JI01-F1
#
_entry.id   AF-A0AAE4JI01-F1
#
_cell.length_a   1.000
_cell.length_b   1.000
_cell.length_c   1.000
_cell.angle_alpha   90.00
_cell.angle_beta   90.00
_cell.angle_gamma   90.00
#
_symmetry.space_group_name_H-M   'P 1'
#
loop_
_entity.id
_entity.type
_entity.pdbx_description
1 polymer ?
#
loop_
_entity_poly.entity_id
_entity_poly.type
_entity_poly.pdbx_seq_one_letter_code
_entity_poly.pdbx_strand_id
1 'polypeptide(L)'
;MSPTVQRREFLTALGAGIAGLAGCVGNLPGSSGGVDRTIYVGAYHWGFIIVDDSGEEQDRIRLQRNDVLRVVSFNTLASQAVQSLPASIRDALPDHEALEERNAERIPDPADGDFHELLEEANEQYPDHSLAIMPSGQVHMGGGMMMHPVALPQNATRPIVRQLGATQRGDYTLSCLTYCGYGHPYMEIDGGIVIT
;
A
#
# COMPACT_ATOMS: atom_id res chain seq x y z
N MET A 1 67.37 1.45 49.32
CA MET A 1 66.48 1.08 50.44
C MET A 1 65.50 2.21 50.64
N SER A 2 64.20 1.92 50.54
CA SER A 2 63.05 2.78 50.85
C SER A 2 63.08 3.27 52.31
N PRO A 3 62.07 4.00 52.84
CA PRO A 3 60.92 4.71 52.23
C PRO A 3 60.70 6.12 52.84
N THR A 4 59.80 6.93 52.30
CA THR A 4 58.70 7.54 53.09
C THR A 4 57.73 8.29 52.17
N VAL A 5 56.49 7.82 52.15
CA VAL A 5 55.32 8.56 51.67
C VAL A 5 54.72 9.27 52.89
N GLN A 6 54.45 10.58 52.79
CA GLN A 6 53.41 11.21 53.60
C GLN A 6 52.83 12.49 52.96
N ARG A 7 51.51 12.39 52.74
CA ARG A 7 50.45 13.41 52.82
C ARG A 7 50.74 14.82 52.29
N ARG A 8 49.99 15.19 51.25
CA ARG A 8 49.33 16.50 51.21
C ARG A 8 47.82 16.30 51.14
N GLU A 9 47.19 16.71 52.23
CA GLU A 9 45.76 16.96 52.35
C GLU A 9 45.43 18.19 51.50
N PHE A 10 44.36 18.12 50.70
CA PHE A 10 43.64 19.31 50.26
C PHE A 10 42.15 19.00 50.29
N LEU A 11 41.54 19.38 51.42
CA LEU A 11 40.11 19.64 51.51
C LEU A 11 39.89 21.06 50.99
N THR A 12 39.05 21.22 49.97
CA THR A 12 38.35 22.48 49.75
C THR A 12 36.92 22.16 49.38
N ALA A 13 36.03 22.72 50.17
CA ALA A 13 34.61 22.43 50.22
C ALA A 13 33.83 23.23 49.17
N LEU A 14 32.76 22.59 48.69
CA LEU A 14 31.41 23.12 48.43
C LEU A 14 31.28 24.57 47.94
N GLY A 15 30.88 24.71 46.67
CA GLY A 15 30.28 25.94 46.17
C GLY A 15 29.73 25.80 44.76
N ALA A 16 28.43 26.11 44.62
CA ALA A 16 27.65 26.29 43.38
C ALA A 16 27.10 25.02 42.69
N GLY A 17 25.82 24.77 42.94
CA GLY A 17 25.03 23.79 42.23
C GLY A 17 24.73 24.21 40.79
N ILE A 18 24.64 23.21 39.92
CA ILE A 18 23.76 23.23 38.75
C ILE A 18 22.92 21.98 38.86
N ALA A 19 21.71 22.17 39.37
CA ALA A 19 20.62 21.24 39.18
C ALA A 19 20.10 21.38 37.74
N GLY A 20 19.71 20.25 37.15
CA GLY A 20 18.93 20.18 35.91
C GLY A 20 19.81 20.19 34.64
N LEU A 21 19.61 19.32 33.66
CA LEU A 21 18.46 18.51 33.33
C LEU A 21 18.96 17.14 32.88
N ALA A 22 18.55 16.10 33.61
CA ALA A 22 18.38 14.80 32.98
C ALA A 22 17.50 15.04 31.75
N GLY A 23 18.05 14.78 30.57
CA GLY A 23 17.28 14.79 29.34
C GLY A 23 16.17 13.77 29.51
N CYS A 24 15.01 14.25 29.91
CA CYS A 24 13.76 13.54 29.70
C CYS A 24 13.77 13.19 28.22
N VAL A 25 13.93 11.92 27.91
CA VAL A 25 13.48 11.36 26.65
C VAL A 25 11.95 11.43 26.73
N GLY A 26 11.44 12.66 26.64
CA GLY A 26 10.04 12.91 26.44
C GLY A 26 9.74 12.32 25.09
N ASN A 27 8.92 11.28 25.07
CA ASN A 27 8.07 11.01 23.94
C ASN A 27 7.42 12.35 23.57
N LEU A 28 7.92 12.98 22.51
CA LEU A 28 7.19 13.99 21.77
C LEU A 28 5.86 13.34 21.39
N PRO A 29 4.70 13.86 21.84
CA PRO A 29 3.43 13.44 21.29
C PRO A 29 3.43 13.88 19.82
N GLY A 30 3.54 12.93 18.91
CA GLY A 30 3.49 13.18 17.46
C GLY A 30 4.57 12.51 16.61
N SER A 31 5.48 11.70 17.18
CA SER A 31 6.52 11.01 16.38
C SER A 31 6.17 9.54 16.08
N SER A 32 4.96 9.31 15.58
CA SER A 32 4.65 8.27 14.60
C SER A 32 3.45 8.78 13.79
N GLY A 33 3.68 9.15 12.53
CA GLY A 33 2.60 9.34 11.55
C GLY A 33 1.98 7.98 11.26
N GLY A 34 1.23 7.47 12.24
CA GLY A 34 0.87 6.07 12.43
C GLY A 34 0.10 5.55 11.24
N VAL A 35 0.67 4.55 10.58
CA VAL A 35 -0.03 3.74 9.61
C VAL A 35 -0.54 2.53 10.36
N ASP A 36 -1.84 2.36 10.41
CA ASP A 36 -2.49 1.24 11.09
C ASP A 36 -2.48 -0.01 10.22
N ARG A 37 -2.54 0.16 8.89
CA ARG A 37 -2.49 -0.95 7.92
C ARG A 37 -1.73 -0.56 6.66
N THR A 38 -0.89 -1.46 6.14
CA THR A 38 -0.30 -1.34 4.80
C THR A 38 -0.87 -2.42 3.91
N ILE A 39 -1.23 -2.06 2.68
CA ILE A 39 -1.60 -3.00 1.62
C ILE A 39 -0.80 -2.70 0.36
N TYR A 40 -0.57 -3.75 -0.42
CA TYR A 40 0.05 -3.73 -1.73
C TYR A 40 -1.01 -4.07 -2.75
N VAL A 41 -1.21 -3.19 -3.73
CA VAL A 41 -2.23 -3.36 -4.77
C VAL A 41 -1.54 -3.48 -6.12
N GLY A 42 -1.51 -4.71 -6.64
CA GLY A 42 -0.99 -5.01 -7.97
C GLY A 42 -2.10 -4.93 -9.01
N ALA A 43 -1.99 -4.02 -9.96
CA ALA A 43 -2.87 -3.97 -11.13
C ALA A 43 -2.32 -4.89 -12.21
N TYR A 44 -3.09 -5.92 -12.56
CA TYR A 44 -2.86 -6.77 -13.73
C TYR A 44 -3.98 -6.52 -14.74
N HIS A 45 -3.89 -7.12 -15.93
CA HIS A 45 -4.94 -6.95 -16.92
C HIS A 45 -6.29 -7.41 -16.39
N TRP A 46 -7.22 -6.45 -16.38
CA TRP A 46 -8.62 -6.63 -16.02
C TRP A 46 -8.89 -6.98 -14.55
N GLY A 47 -7.90 -6.89 -13.66
CA GLY A 47 -8.11 -7.13 -12.23
C GLY A 47 -7.05 -6.55 -11.30
N PHE A 48 -7.30 -6.66 -10.00
CA PHE A 48 -6.37 -6.25 -8.95
C PHE A 48 -6.04 -7.43 -8.03
N ILE A 49 -4.81 -7.46 -7.53
CA ILE A 49 -4.39 -8.30 -6.41
C ILE A 49 -4.22 -7.37 -5.22
N ILE A 50 -4.74 -7.75 -4.05
CA ILE A 50 -4.50 -7.05 -2.80
C ILE A 50 -3.69 -7.97 -1.89
N VAL A 51 -2.51 -7.54 -1.47
CA VAL A 51 -1.65 -8.29 -0.54
C VAL A 51 -1.43 -7.45 0.71
N ASP A 52 -1.46 -8.05 1.89
CA ASP A 52 -1.09 -7.35 3.13
C ASP A 52 0.44 -7.25 3.31
N ASP A 53 0.90 -6.73 4.44
CA ASP A 53 2.33 -6.56 4.72
C ASP A 53 3.06 -7.86 5.05
N SER A 54 2.33 -8.94 5.34
CA SER A 54 2.88 -10.27 5.57
C SER A 54 3.12 -11.04 4.26
N GLY A 55 2.51 -10.61 3.15
CA GLY A 55 2.52 -11.34 1.89
C GLY A 55 1.30 -12.24 1.70
N GLU A 56 0.23 -12.06 2.47
CA GLU A 56 -1.02 -12.81 2.29
C GLU A 56 -1.97 -12.05 1.36
N GLU A 57 -2.48 -12.72 0.32
CA GLU A 57 -3.52 -12.17 -0.54
C GLU A 57 -4.83 -11.99 0.23
N GLN A 58 -5.53 -10.88 -0.01
CA GLN A 58 -6.73 -10.48 0.72
C GLN A 58 -7.88 -10.25 -0.26
N ASP A 59 -8.98 -10.99 -0.09
CA ASP A 59 -10.23 -10.73 -0.84
C ASP A 59 -10.83 -9.35 -0.47
N ARG A 60 -10.61 -8.93 0.78
CA ARG A 60 -11.11 -7.66 1.31
C ARG A 60 -10.24 -7.13 2.44
N ILE A 61 -10.18 -5.81 2.54
CA ILE A 61 -9.50 -5.11 3.63
C ILE A 61 -10.52 -4.59 4.61
N ARG A 62 -10.35 -4.91 5.90
CA ARG A 62 -11.18 -4.37 6.98
C ARG A 62 -10.39 -3.32 7.76
N LEU A 63 -11.02 -2.17 7.97
CA LEU A 63 -10.49 -1.05 8.74
C LEU A 63 -11.50 -0.61 9.79
N GLN A 64 -11.00 -0.04 10.88
CA GLN A 64 -11.79 0.75 11.81
C GLN A 64 -11.83 2.21 11.38
N ARG A 65 -12.89 2.91 11.78
CA ARG A 65 -12.93 4.36 11.62
C ARG A 65 -11.71 5.02 12.26
N ASN A 66 -11.09 5.91 11.51
CA ASN A 66 -9.85 6.65 11.79
C ASN A 66 -8.54 5.87 11.62
N ASP A 67 -8.58 4.62 11.18
CA ASP A 67 -7.37 3.94 10.71
C ASP A 67 -6.74 4.73 9.55
N VAL A 68 -5.41 4.72 9.49
CA VAL A 68 -4.63 5.21 8.37
C VAL A 68 -4.15 4.02 7.54
N LEU A 69 -4.71 3.90 6.34
CA LEU A 69 -4.32 2.91 5.36
C LEU A 69 -3.18 3.45 4.48
N ARG A 70 -2.06 2.75 4.44
CA ARG A 70 -1.02 2.94 3.41
C ARG A 70 -1.30 2.00 2.24
N VAL A 71 -1.43 2.56 1.05
CA VAL A 71 -1.60 1.82 -0.20
C VAL A 71 -0.31 1.94 -1.01
N VAL A 72 0.30 0.80 -1.33
CA VAL A 72 1.46 0.68 -2.22
C VAL A 72 0.98 0.06 -3.53
N SER A 73 0.82 0.87 -4.56
CA SER A 73 0.19 0.47 -5.82
C SER A 73 1.21 0.37 -6.95
N PHE A 74 1.07 -0.63 -7.81
CA PHE A 74 1.99 -0.90 -8.92
C PHE A 74 1.27 -1.65 -10.04
N ASN A 75 1.83 -1.56 -11.24
CA ASN A 75 1.46 -2.41 -12.37
C ASN A 75 2.28 -3.72 -12.28
N THR A 76 1.65 -4.89 -12.40
CA THR A 76 2.34 -6.18 -12.30
C THR A 76 3.30 -6.43 -13.46
N LEU A 77 3.08 -5.80 -14.61
CA LEU A 77 3.98 -5.84 -15.77
C LEU A 77 5.20 -4.92 -15.58
N ALA A 78 5.17 -3.99 -14.62
CA ALA A 78 6.28 -3.07 -14.36
C ALA A 78 7.41 -3.74 -13.59
N SER A 79 8.26 -4.50 -14.31
CA SER A 79 9.28 -5.37 -13.71
C SER A 79 10.19 -4.66 -12.70
N GLN A 80 10.58 -3.40 -12.96
CA GLN A 80 11.41 -2.63 -12.03
C GLN A 80 10.66 -2.24 -10.76
N ALA A 81 9.41 -1.77 -10.88
CA ALA A 81 8.57 -1.48 -9.72
C ALA A 81 8.32 -2.74 -8.89
N VAL A 82 8.00 -3.87 -9.54
CA VAL A 82 7.82 -5.17 -8.87
C VAL A 82 9.09 -5.60 -8.14
N GLN A 83 10.25 -5.53 -8.79
CA GLN A 83 11.54 -5.89 -8.17
C GLN A 83 11.90 -5.02 -6.95
N SER A 84 11.37 -3.80 -6.86
CA SER A 84 11.58 -2.91 -5.71
C SER A 84 10.71 -3.26 -4.48
N LEU A 85 9.74 -4.16 -4.64
CA LEU A 85 8.87 -4.61 -3.55
C LEU A 85 9.61 -5.58 -2.60
N PRO A 86 9.16 -5.70 -1.33
CA PRO A 86 9.66 -6.73 -0.43
C PRO A 86 9.51 -8.13 -1.04
N ALA A 87 10.42 -9.05 -0.71
CA ALA A 87 10.39 -10.42 -1.25
C ALA A 87 9.07 -11.14 -0.97
N SER A 88 8.54 -11.03 0.26
CA SER A 88 7.24 -11.62 0.63
C SER A 88 6.10 -11.16 -0.27
N ILE A 89 6.11 -9.91 -0.73
CA ILE A 89 5.09 -9.38 -1.64
C ILE A 89 5.29 -9.90 -3.06
N ARG A 90 6.54 -9.95 -3.53
CA ARG A 90 6.86 -10.46 -4.88
C ARG A 90 6.49 -11.93 -5.02
N ASP A 91 6.79 -12.72 -3.99
CA ASP A 91 6.55 -14.16 -3.97
C ASP A 91 5.05 -14.50 -3.82
N ALA A 92 4.24 -13.54 -3.37
CA ALA A 92 2.79 -13.67 -3.24
C ALA A 92 2.03 -13.37 -4.54
N LEU A 93 2.69 -12.82 -5.56
CA LEU A 93 2.01 -12.48 -6.82
C LEU A 93 1.74 -13.76 -7.62
N PRO A 94 0.47 -14.01 -8.02
CA PRO A 94 0.17 -15.09 -8.95
C PRO A 94 0.87 -14.88 -10.29
N ASP A 95 1.15 -15.99 -10.97
CA ASP A 95 1.66 -15.94 -12.33
C ASP A 95 0.58 -15.56 -13.35
N HIS A 96 0.99 -15.39 -14.60
CA HIS A 96 0.09 -14.95 -15.67
C HIS A 96 -1.07 -15.92 -15.92
N GLU A 97 -0.79 -17.23 -15.90
CA GLU A 97 -1.78 -18.29 -16.15
C GLU A 97 -2.87 -18.28 -15.09
N ALA A 98 -2.50 -18.19 -13.80
CA ALA A 98 -3.46 -18.09 -12.71
C ALA A 98 -4.32 -16.81 -12.79
N LEU A 99 -3.75 -15.68 -13.25
CA LEU A 99 -4.50 -14.43 -13.41
C LEU A 99 -5.47 -14.49 -14.61
N GLU A 100 -5.08 -15.16 -15.68
CA GLU A 100 -5.94 -15.41 -16.83
C GLU A 100 -7.13 -16.30 -16.46
N GLU A 101 -6.90 -17.40 -15.73
CA GLU A 101 -7.96 -18.28 -15.23
C GLU A 101 -8.98 -17.51 -14.37
N ARG A 102 -8.50 -16.70 -13.41
CA ARG A 102 -9.35 -15.84 -12.57
C ARG A 102 -10.18 -14.84 -13.40
N ASN A 103 -9.61 -14.35 -14.50
CA ASN A 103 -10.31 -13.46 -15.40
C ASN A 103 -11.43 -14.19 -16.16
N ALA A 104 -11.16 -15.39 -16.67
CA ALA A 104 -12.14 -16.22 -17.37
C ALA A 104 -13.31 -16.64 -16.46
N GLU A 105 -13.08 -16.82 -15.16
CA GLU A 105 -14.14 -17.14 -14.20
C GLU A 105 -15.10 -15.97 -13.90
N ARG A 106 -14.61 -14.74 -14.04
CA ARG A 106 -15.30 -13.52 -13.56
C ARG A 106 -15.86 -12.66 -14.68
N ILE A 107 -15.18 -12.65 -15.83
CA ILE A 107 -15.52 -11.80 -16.96
C ILE A 107 -16.36 -12.62 -17.94
N PRO A 108 -17.53 -12.11 -18.39
CA PRO A 108 -18.32 -12.80 -19.39
C PRO A 108 -17.53 -13.08 -20.66
N ASP A 109 -17.77 -14.26 -21.25
CA ASP A 109 -17.20 -14.63 -22.54
C ASP A 109 -17.51 -13.56 -23.60
N PRO A 110 -16.53 -13.20 -24.45
CA PRO A 110 -16.76 -12.26 -25.53
C PRO A 110 -17.76 -12.84 -26.54
N ALA A 111 -18.62 -11.97 -27.10
CA ALA A 111 -19.58 -12.38 -28.12
C ALA A 111 -18.89 -12.76 -29.44
N ASP A 112 -17.76 -12.13 -29.73
CA ASP A 112 -16.91 -12.33 -30.89
C ASP A 112 -15.43 -12.33 -30.45
N GLY A 113 -14.61 -13.20 -31.05
CA GLY A 113 -13.19 -13.34 -30.71
C GLY A 113 -12.92 -14.36 -29.61
N ASP A 114 -11.65 -14.61 -29.34
CA ASP A 114 -11.19 -15.51 -28.28
C ASP A 114 -10.72 -14.70 -27.04
N PHE A 115 -11.00 -15.20 -25.84
CA PHE A 115 -10.68 -14.51 -24.60
C PHE A 115 -9.17 -14.28 -24.43
N HIS A 116 -8.38 -15.30 -24.77
CA HIS A 116 -6.93 -15.26 -24.70
C HIS A 116 -6.36 -14.24 -25.70
N GLU A 117 -6.84 -14.27 -26.95
CA GLU A 117 -6.43 -13.31 -27.97
C GLU A 117 -6.73 -11.86 -27.56
N LEU A 118 -7.90 -11.60 -26.97
CA LEU A 118 -8.26 -10.27 -26.45
C LEU A 118 -7.36 -9.85 -25.28
N LEU A 119 -6.93 -10.80 -24.45
CA LEU A 119 -6.04 -10.52 -23.32
C LEU A 119 -4.62 -10.22 -23.81
N GLU A 120 -4.10 -11.00 -24.77
CA GLU A 120 -2.84 -10.72 -25.43
C GLU A 120 -2.86 -9.35 -26.10
N GLU A 121 -3.89 -9.05 -26.88
CA GLU A 121 -4.06 -7.74 -27.53
C GLU A 121 -4.03 -6.60 -26.51
N ALA A 122 -4.74 -6.78 -25.39
CA ALA A 122 -4.79 -5.78 -24.35
C ALA A 122 -3.42 -5.60 -23.66
N ASN A 123 -2.67 -6.67 -23.42
CA ASN A 123 -1.31 -6.59 -22.87
C ASN A 123 -0.37 -5.82 -23.78
N GLU A 124 -0.52 -5.95 -25.11
CA GLU A 124 0.34 -5.25 -26.08
C GLU A 124 -0.07 -3.79 -26.28
N GLN A 125 -1.36 -3.53 -26.49
CA GLN A 125 -1.86 -2.22 -26.89
C GLN A 125 -2.20 -1.30 -25.71
N TYR A 126 -2.65 -1.86 -24.60
CA TYR A 126 -3.12 -1.13 -23.42
C TYR A 126 -2.45 -1.62 -22.13
N PRO A 127 -1.11 -1.54 -22.04
CA PRO A 127 -0.34 -2.13 -20.94
C PRO A 127 -0.43 -1.34 -19.62
N ASP A 128 -0.92 -0.11 -19.68
CA ASP A 128 -0.98 0.80 -18.54
C ASP A 128 -2.32 0.67 -17.80
N HIS A 129 -2.27 0.84 -16.47
CA HIS A 129 -3.44 0.80 -15.61
C HIS A 129 -3.59 2.09 -14.80
N SER A 130 -4.66 2.17 -14.01
CA SER A 130 -4.73 3.10 -12.89
C SER A 130 -5.40 2.44 -11.70
N LEU A 131 -5.27 3.09 -10.55
CA LEU A 131 -5.99 2.70 -9.34
C LEU A 131 -6.69 3.93 -8.77
N ALA A 132 -7.99 3.81 -8.57
CA ALA A 132 -8.80 4.69 -7.76
C ALA A 132 -9.40 3.91 -6.60
N ILE A 133 -9.61 4.58 -5.47
CA ILE A 133 -10.40 4.07 -4.35
C ILE A 133 -11.53 5.06 -4.10
N MET A 134 -12.78 4.59 -4.12
CA MET A 134 -13.96 5.42 -3.98
C MET A 134 -15.07 4.70 -3.21
N PRO A 135 -16.02 5.41 -2.58
CA PRO A 135 -17.18 4.78 -1.97
C PRO A 135 -17.93 3.90 -2.98
N SER A 136 -18.33 2.70 -2.55
CA SER A 136 -19.13 1.77 -3.35
C SER A 136 -20.53 2.34 -3.64
N GLY A 137 -21.07 2.04 -4.83
CA GLY A 137 -22.43 2.39 -5.25
C GLY A 137 -22.61 3.76 -5.95
N GLN A 138 -23.80 3.98 -6.52
CA GLN A 138 -24.11 5.07 -7.48
C GLN A 138 -24.18 6.49 -6.89
N VAL A 139 -24.08 6.66 -5.56
CA VAL A 139 -24.25 7.97 -4.92
C VAL A 139 -22.89 8.45 -4.42
N HIS A 140 -22.09 8.99 -5.34
CA HIS A 140 -20.80 9.65 -5.05
C HIS A 140 -21.01 11.01 -4.37
N MET A 141 -21.82 11.05 -3.32
CA MET A 141 -22.05 12.27 -2.53
C MET A 141 -20.88 12.44 -1.57
N GLY A 142 -20.12 13.52 -1.80
CA GLY A 142 -18.82 13.81 -1.20
C GLY A 142 -18.69 13.49 0.28
N GLY A 143 -17.66 12.70 0.60
CA GLY A 143 -17.29 12.28 1.95
C GLY A 143 -16.52 10.97 1.92
N GLY A 144 -15.77 10.67 2.99
CA GLY A 144 -15.11 9.38 3.20
C GLY A 144 -13.71 9.23 2.60
N MET A 145 -13.22 7.99 2.63
CA MET A 145 -11.91 7.63 2.11
C MET A 145 -11.92 7.67 0.57
N MET A 146 -11.07 8.50 -0.03
CA MET A 146 -10.95 8.59 -1.49
C MET A 146 -9.49 8.66 -1.89
N MET A 147 -9.14 7.87 -2.90
CA MET A 147 -7.91 8.02 -3.65
C MET A 147 -8.26 8.36 -5.09
N HIS A 148 -7.97 9.60 -5.48
CA HIS A 148 -8.05 9.99 -6.90
C HIS A 148 -7.18 9.06 -7.76
N PRO A 149 -7.58 8.82 -9.02
CA PRO A 149 -6.88 7.89 -9.90
C PRO A 149 -5.39 8.19 -9.95
N VAL A 150 -4.58 7.18 -9.65
CA VAL A 150 -3.13 7.22 -9.88
C VAL A 150 -2.80 6.37 -11.08
N ALA A 151 -2.01 6.91 -12.02
CA ALA A 151 -1.55 6.16 -13.18
C ALA A 151 -0.52 5.11 -12.75
N LEU A 152 -0.66 3.89 -13.27
CA LEU A 152 0.22 2.75 -13.03
C LEU A 152 0.79 2.27 -14.37
N PRO A 153 1.80 2.97 -14.92
CA PRO A 153 2.34 2.62 -16.22
C PRO A 153 3.20 1.37 -16.17
N GLN A 154 3.22 0.57 -17.24
CA GLN A 154 4.02 -0.65 -17.35
C GLN A 154 5.53 -0.40 -17.25
N ASN A 155 5.98 0.82 -17.52
CA ASN A 155 7.41 1.18 -17.44
C ASN A 155 7.77 1.86 -16.11
N ALA A 156 6.88 1.83 -15.11
CA ALA A 156 7.15 2.38 -13.79
C ALA A 156 8.39 1.71 -13.17
N THR A 157 9.28 2.52 -12.61
CA THR A 157 10.48 2.03 -11.92
C THR A 157 10.26 1.86 -10.42
N ARG A 158 9.16 2.40 -9.88
CA ARG A 158 8.83 2.37 -8.46
C ARG A 158 7.32 2.29 -8.26
N PRO A 159 6.84 1.65 -7.18
CA PRO A 159 5.44 1.70 -6.79
C PRO A 159 5.04 3.10 -6.32
N ILE A 160 3.74 3.39 -6.41
CA ILE A 160 3.13 4.62 -5.91
C ILE A 160 2.61 4.38 -4.50
N VAL A 161 3.03 5.24 -3.57
CA VAL A 161 2.59 5.18 -2.17
C VAL A 161 1.60 6.31 -1.89
N ARG A 162 0.46 5.96 -1.27
CA ARG A 162 -0.53 6.90 -0.74
C ARG A 162 -0.92 6.51 0.67
N GLN A 163 -1.33 7.50 1.46
CA GLN A 163 -1.93 7.29 2.78
C GLN A 163 -3.35 7.85 2.76
N LEU A 164 -4.30 7.06 3.24
CA LEU A 164 -5.72 7.35 3.22
C LEU A 164 -6.27 7.20 4.63
N GLY A 165 -7.05 8.19 5.08
CA GLY A 165 -7.75 8.10 6.35
C GLY A 165 -9.11 7.44 6.21
N ALA A 166 -9.39 6.45 7.04
CA ALA A 166 -10.67 5.75 7.13
C ALA A 166 -11.73 6.60 7.85
N THR A 167 -12.08 7.76 7.30
CA THR A 167 -12.86 8.81 8.01
C THR A 167 -14.35 8.48 8.15
N GLN A 168 -14.90 7.69 7.24
CA GLN A 168 -16.32 7.36 7.15
C GLN A 168 -16.51 5.86 6.97
N ARG A 169 -17.51 5.30 7.67
CA ARG A 169 -17.94 3.91 7.53
C ARG A 169 -18.54 3.64 6.16
N GLY A 170 -18.39 2.41 5.69
CA GLY A 170 -18.96 1.95 4.43
C GLY A 170 -18.00 1.08 3.65
N ASP A 171 -18.47 0.68 2.48
CA ASP A 171 -17.74 -0.13 1.51
C ASP A 171 -17.11 0.79 0.46
N TYR A 172 -15.92 0.41 0.00
CA TYR A 172 -15.13 1.17 -0.96
C TYR A 172 -14.61 0.24 -2.05
N THR A 173 -14.77 0.70 -3.29
CA THR A 173 -14.39 0.01 -4.52
C THR A 173 -12.97 0.40 -4.92
N LEU A 174 -12.17 -0.60 -5.32
CA LEU A 174 -10.96 -0.37 -6.12
C LEU A 174 -11.37 -0.42 -7.59
N SER A 175 -10.97 0.57 -8.39
CA SER A 175 -11.35 0.64 -9.80
C SER A 175 -10.20 1.13 -10.68
N CYS A 176 -10.07 0.54 -11.86
CA CYS A 176 -9.20 1.05 -12.91
C CYS A 176 -9.98 2.02 -13.79
N LEU A 177 -9.46 3.24 -13.97
CA LEU A 177 -10.07 4.27 -14.84
C LEU A 177 -9.25 4.51 -16.11
N THR A 178 -8.18 3.74 -16.32
CA THR A 178 -7.40 3.74 -17.56
C THR A 178 -7.94 2.62 -18.43
N TYR A 179 -8.38 2.94 -19.64
CA TYR A 179 -8.87 1.92 -20.56
C TYR A 179 -7.78 0.87 -20.82
N CYS A 180 -8.09 -0.39 -20.52
CA CYS A 180 -7.16 -1.52 -20.59
C CYS A 180 -7.70 -2.69 -21.42
N GLY A 181 -8.53 -2.42 -22.42
CA GLY A 181 -9.09 -3.43 -23.32
C GLY A 181 -10.44 -4.02 -22.88
N TYR A 182 -10.80 -5.17 -23.45
CA TYR A 182 -12.14 -5.79 -23.32
C TYR A 182 -12.61 -5.90 -21.87
N GLY A 183 -11.77 -6.42 -20.97
CA GLY A 183 -12.12 -6.64 -19.58
C GLY A 183 -12.13 -5.39 -18.70
N HIS A 184 -11.80 -4.21 -19.24
CA HIS A 184 -11.76 -2.94 -18.48
C HIS A 184 -13.03 -2.64 -17.68
N PRO A 185 -14.26 -2.80 -18.23
CA PRO A 185 -15.50 -2.54 -17.47
C PRO A 185 -15.67 -3.42 -16.23
N TYR A 186 -14.94 -4.54 -16.16
CA TYR A 186 -14.97 -5.46 -15.04
C TYR A 186 -13.77 -5.27 -14.11
N MET A 187 -12.85 -4.36 -14.39
CA MET A 187 -11.64 -4.13 -13.59
C MET A 187 -11.96 -3.32 -12.33
N GLU A 188 -12.73 -3.94 -11.43
CA GLU A 188 -13.11 -3.41 -10.14
C GLU A 188 -13.16 -4.51 -9.07
N ILE A 189 -12.90 -4.11 -7.81
CA ILE A 189 -13.22 -4.91 -6.63
C ILE A 189 -14.21 -4.10 -5.81
N ASP A 190 -15.49 -4.36 -6.01
CA ASP A 190 -16.53 -3.72 -5.20
C ASP A 190 -16.48 -4.22 -3.75
N GLY A 191 -16.54 -3.28 -2.80
CA GLY A 191 -16.35 -3.59 -1.38
C GLY A 191 -14.98 -4.16 -1.03
N GLY A 192 -13.96 -3.92 -1.86
CA GLY A 192 -12.58 -4.35 -1.62
C GLY A 192 -11.99 -3.77 -0.33
N ILE A 193 -12.51 -2.64 0.16
CA ILE A 193 -12.21 -2.11 1.49
C ILE A 193 -13.52 -1.82 2.24
N VAL A 194 -13.59 -2.26 3.50
CA VAL A 194 -14.74 -2.09 4.40
C VAL A 194 -14.30 -1.33 5.65
N ILE A 195 -14.98 -0.24 5.97
CA ILE A 195 -14.75 0.55 7.18
C ILE A 195 -15.91 0.37 8.16
N THR A 196 -15.60 -0.12 9.36
CA THR A 196 -16.55 -0.38 10.46
C THR A 196 -16.46 0.61 11.63
#